data_AF-A0A497JEY8-F1
#
_entry.id   AF-A0A497JEY8-F1
#
_cell.length_a   1.000
_cell.length_b   1.000
_cell.length_c   1.000
_cell.angle_alpha   90.00
_cell.angle_beta   90.00
_cell.angle_gamma   90.00
#
_symmetry.space_group_name_H-M   'P 1'
#
loop_
_entity.id
_entity.type
_entity.pdbx_description
1 polymer ?
#
loop_
_entity_poly.entity_id
_entity_poly.type
_entity_poly.pdbx_seq_one_letter_code
_entity_poly.pdbx_strand_id
1 'polypeptide(L)'
;MGKEKLVLAFGCFDILHPGHLYYLKKAKALGSKLIVVIARDENVLKEKGYRPLKDEKQRLAIINALRFVDKAVLGSKRDKLETILKYRPDVIA
;
A
#
# COMPACT_ATOMS: atom_id res chain seq x y z
N MET A 1 -17.22 10.29 -19.88
CA MET A 1 -16.01 9.77 -19.21
C MET A 1 -16.41 9.38 -17.79
N GLY A 2 -16.28 8.11 -17.40
CA GLY A 2 -16.69 7.65 -16.06
C GLY A 2 -15.82 8.26 -14.96
N LYS A 3 -16.38 8.43 -13.75
CA LYS A 3 -15.63 8.91 -12.58
C LYS A 3 -14.45 7.97 -12.30
N GLU A 4 -13.26 8.54 -12.12
CA GLU A 4 -12.07 7.79 -11.73
C GLU A 4 -12.29 7.17 -10.34
N LYS A 5 -12.18 5.85 -10.23
CA LYS A 5 -12.42 5.10 -9.00
C LYS A 5 -11.09 4.75 -8.34
N LEU A 6 -10.84 5.35 -7.18
CA LEU A 6 -9.59 5.20 -6.45
C LEU A 6 -9.65 4.03 -5.45
N VAL A 7 -8.68 3.13 -5.55
CA VAL A 7 -8.46 2.02 -4.63
C VAL A 7 -7.24 2.31 -3.77
N LEU A 8 -7.38 2.09 -2.46
CA LEU A 8 -6.26 2.04 -1.52
C LEU A 8 -6.04 0.60 -1.07
N ALA A 9 -4.80 0.12 -1.18
CA ALA A 9 -4.38 -1.17 -0.64
C ALA A 9 -3.28 -0.94 0.41
N PHE A 10 -3.31 -1.69 1.52
CA PHE A 10 -2.37 -1.52 2.63
C PHE A 10 -1.50 -2.76 2.82
N GLY A 11 -0.24 -2.58 3.18
CA GLY A 11 0.60 -3.73 3.54
C GLY A 11 2.03 -3.37 3.92
N CYS A 12 2.72 -4.34 4.52
CA CYS A 12 4.15 -4.23 4.77
C CYS A 12 4.95 -4.52 3.49
N PHE A 13 4.59 -5.58 2.75
CA PHE A 13 5.27 -5.98 1.51
C PHE A 13 6.79 -6.11 1.67
N ASP A 14 7.22 -6.78 2.75
CA ASP A 14 8.62 -6.90 3.13
C ASP A 14 9.45 -7.67 2.10
N ILE A 15 9.28 -9.00 2.06
CA ILE A 15 9.77 -9.81 0.95
C ILE A 15 8.63 -9.91 -0.08
N LEU A 16 8.83 -9.31 -1.25
CA LEU A 16 7.85 -9.40 -2.33
C LEU A 16 7.78 -10.85 -2.84
N HIS A 17 6.57 -11.39 -2.94
CA HIS A 17 6.32 -12.75 -3.42
C HIS A 17 5.02 -12.78 -4.24
N PRO A 18 4.74 -13.87 -4.98
CA PRO A 18 3.58 -13.92 -5.89
C PRO A 18 2.23 -13.61 -5.24
N GLY A 19 2.02 -14.00 -3.98
CA GLY A 19 0.83 -13.63 -3.21
C GLY A 19 0.57 -12.12 -3.14
N HIS A 20 1.60 -11.30 -2.92
CA HIS A 20 1.48 -9.84 -2.94
C HIS A 20 1.09 -9.32 -4.33
N LEU A 21 1.68 -9.88 -5.38
CA LEU A 21 1.34 -9.50 -6.76
C LEU A 21 -0.11 -9.85 -7.10
N TYR A 22 -0.57 -11.03 -6.68
CA TYR A 22 -1.96 -11.45 -6.87
C TYR A 22 -2.92 -10.51 -6.14
N TYR A 23 -2.66 -10.24 -4.85
CA TYR A 23 -3.45 -9.31 -4.05
C TYR A 23 -3.53 -7.91 -4.67
N LEU A 24 -2.40 -7.30 -5.02
CA LEU A 24 -2.38 -5.95 -5.58
C LEU A 24 -3.02 -5.88 -6.98
N LYS A 25 -2.91 -6.93 -7.80
CA LYS A 25 -3.63 -7.02 -9.08
C LYS A 25 -5.15 -7.10 -8.87
N LYS A 26 -5.61 -7.87 -7.88
CA LYS A 26 -7.03 -7.92 -7.51
C LYS A 26 -7.51 -6.57 -6.97
N ALA A 27 -6.71 -5.88 -6.16
CA ALA A 27 -7.02 -4.53 -5.71
C ALA A 27 -7.14 -3.54 -6.89
N LYS A 28 -6.16 -3.54 -7.82
CA LYS A 28 -6.22 -2.70 -9.04
C LYS A 28 -7.48 -2.96 -9.86
N ALA A 29 -7.98 -4.20 -9.92
CA ALA A 29 -9.20 -4.53 -10.67
C ALA A 29 -10.49 -3.93 -10.08
N LEU A 30 -10.47 -3.42 -8.83
CA LEU A 30 -11.64 -2.82 -8.17
C LEU A 30 -11.88 -1.36 -8.55
N GLY A 31 -10.95 -0.73 -9.29
CA GLY A 31 -11.03 0.67 -9.72
C GLY A 31 -10.07 1.01 -10.85
N SER A 32 -10.01 2.29 -11.22
CA SER A 32 -9.14 2.76 -12.31
C SER A 32 -7.76 3.22 -11.80
N LYS A 33 -7.63 3.57 -10.52
CA LYS A 33 -6.35 3.91 -9.87
C LYS A 33 -6.14 3.09 -8.60
N LEU A 34 -4.90 2.69 -8.35
CA LEU A 34 -4.42 1.99 -7.17
C LEU A 34 -3.29 2.80 -6.52
N ILE A 35 -3.54 3.22 -5.28
CA ILE A 35 -2.50 3.70 -4.38
C ILE A 35 -2.19 2.59 -3.39
N VAL A 36 -0.91 2.23 -3.25
CA VAL A 36 -0.46 1.24 -2.27
C VAL A 36 0.20 1.95 -1.09
N VAL A 37 -0.30 1.70 0.11
CA VAL A 37 0.21 2.27 1.36
C VAL A 37 1.13 1.26 2.03
N ILE A 38 2.39 1.65 2.12
CA ILE A 38 3.47 0.90 2.73
C ILE A 38 3.47 1.20 4.24
N ALA A 39 3.33 0.16 5.05
CA ALA A 39 3.41 0.27 6.50
C ALA A 39 4.77 0.82 6.94
N ARG A 40 4.79 1.69 7.95
CA ARG A 40 6.02 2.22 8.54
C ARG A 40 6.74 1.16 9.35
N ASP A 41 8.07 1.19 9.36
CA ASP A 41 8.88 0.20 10.11
C ASP A 41 8.55 0.23 11.61
N GLU A 42 8.34 1.43 12.16
CA GLU A 42 7.94 1.62 13.56
C GLU A 42 6.55 1.04 13.87
N ASN A 43 5.61 1.14 12.94
CA ASN A 43 4.27 0.56 13.11
C ASN A 43 4.33 -0.96 13.06
N VAL A 44 5.12 -1.53 12.14
CA VAL A 44 5.28 -2.98 12.06
C VAL A 44 5.93 -3.51 13.33
N LEU A 45 6.98 -2.86 13.84
CA LEU A 45 7.61 -3.22 15.10
C LEU A 45 6.62 -3.16 16.27
N LYS A 46 5.84 -2.08 16.37
CA LYS A 46 4.84 -1.90 17.42
C LYS A 46 3.73 -2.95 17.36
N GLU A 47 3.21 -3.24 16.17
CA GLU A 47 2.07 -4.15 15.97
C GLU A 47 2.48 -5.62 16.00
N LYS A 48 3.68 -5.97 15.53
CA LYS A 48 4.11 -7.37 15.33
C LYS A 48 5.28 -7.81 16.21
N GLY A 49 5.94 -6.90 16.91
CA GLY A 49 7.09 -7.20 17.78
C GLY A 49 8.41 -7.43 17.03
N TYR A 50 8.45 -7.27 15.71
CA TYR A 50 9.67 -7.41 14.91
C TYR A 50 9.73 -6.37 13.79
N ARG A 51 10.95 -6.05 13.35
CA ARG A 51 11.17 -5.15 12.20
C ARG A 51 11.08 -5.92 10.89
N PRO A 52 10.59 -5.30 9.81
CA PRO A 52 10.77 -5.82 8.45
C PRO A 52 12.25 -6.04 8.14
N LEU A 53 12.55 -7.01 7.28
CA LEU A 53 13.88 -7.28 6.75
C LEU A 53 14.37 -6.18 5.80
N LYS A 54 13.45 -5.58 5.04
CA LYS A 54 13.69 -4.43 4.16
C LYS A 54 13.07 -3.18 4.78
N ASP A 55 13.84 -2.09 4.81
CA ASP A 55 13.32 -0.83 5.35
C ASP A 55 12.14 -0.30 4.52
N GLU A 56 11.38 0.61 5.12
CA GLU A 56 10.19 1.18 4.49
C GLU A 56 10.44 1.88 3.15
N LYS A 57 11.65 2.43 2.93
CA LYS A 57 12.01 3.09 1.66
C LYS A 57 12.31 2.06 0.58
N GLN A 58 12.98 0.96 0.90
CA GLN A 58 13.22 -0.14 -0.02
C GLN A 58 11.90 -0.78 -0.46
N ARG A 59 11.02 -1.09 0.50
CA ARG A 59 9.68 -1.65 0.23
C ARG A 59 8.85 -0.70 -0.64
N LEU A 60 8.90 0.60 -0.35
CA LEU A 60 8.27 1.64 -1.16
C LEU A 60 8.78 1.65 -2.61
N ALA A 61 10.10 1.66 -2.81
CA ALA A 61 10.70 1.69 -4.14
C ALA A 61 10.31 0.47 -4.97
N ILE A 62 10.33 -0.73 -4.37
CA ILE A 62 9.95 -1.98 -5.02
C ILE A 62 8.47 -1.94 -5.46
N ILE A 63 7.57 -1.56 -4.57
CA ILE A 63 6.13 -1.51 -4.90
C ILE A 63 5.83 -0.42 -5.92
N ASN A 64 6.49 0.73 -5.86
CA ASN A 64 6.31 1.81 -6.82
C ASN A 64 6.82 1.45 -8.23
N ALA A 65 7.74 0.49 -8.35
CA ALA A 65 8.24 0.00 -9.63
C ALA A 65 7.27 -0.99 -10.34
N LEU A 66 6.23 -1.47 -9.64
CA LEU A 66 5.26 -2.39 -10.25
C LEU A 66 4.38 -1.63 -11.24
N ARG A 67 4.43 -2.04 -12.52
CA ARG A 67 3.73 -1.36 -13.63
C ARG A 67 2.22 -1.10 -13.41
N PHE A 68 1.54 -1.93 -12.62
CA PHE A 68 0.09 -1.81 -12.38
C PHE A 68 -0.26 -1.04 -11.10
N VAL A 69 0.74 -0.55 -10.36
CA VAL A 69 0.59 0.34 -9.21
C VAL A 69 0.75 1.77 -9.71
N ASP A 70 -0.27 2.62 -9.54
CA ASP A 70 -0.19 4.01 -10.01
C ASP A 70 0.67 4.88 -9.09
N LYS A 71 0.67 4.56 -7.78
CA LYS A 71 1.51 5.23 -6.78
C LYS A 71 1.67 4.37 -5.55
N ALA A 72 2.89 4.27 -5.03
CA ALA A 72 3.13 3.78 -3.68
C ALA A 72 3.44 4.96 -2.74
N VAL A 73 3.00 4.89 -1.49
CA VAL A 73 3.25 5.92 -0.46
C VAL A 73 3.52 5.29 0.89
N LEU A 74 4.28 5.98 1.75
CA LEU A 74 4.38 5.60 3.16
C LEU A 74 3.07 5.96 3.88
N GLY A 75 2.60 5.06 4.73
CA GLY A 75 1.46 5.31 5.61
C GLY A 75 1.77 6.31 6.73
N SER A 76 0.74 6.64 7.51
CA SER A 76 0.92 7.44 8.72
C SER A 76 1.69 6.66 9.78
N LYS A 77 2.50 7.39 10.54
CA LYS A 77 3.19 6.95 11.75
C LYS A 77 2.28 6.84 12.97
N ARG A 78 1.11 7.50 12.93
CA ARG A 78 0.23 7.66 14.10
C ARG A 78 -1.08 6.92 13.92
N ASP A 79 -1.77 7.20 12.82
CA ASP A 79 -3.10 6.67 12.57
C ASP A 79 -3.32 6.36 11.09
N LYS A 80 -3.69 5.10 10.81
CA LYS A 80 -4.00 4.61 9.45
C LYS A 80 -5.14 5.45 8.81
N LEU A 81 -6.08 5.96 9.61
CA LEU A 81 -7.20 6.79 9.16
C LEU A 81 -6.72 8.09 8.48
N GLU A 82 -5.60 8.68 8.91
CA GLU A 82 -5.07 9.88 8.26
C GLU A 82 -4.80 9.67 6.77
N THR A 83 -4.32 8.47 6.41
CA THR A 83 -4.05 8.14 5.00
C THR A 83 -5.35 7.96 4.22
N ILE A 84 -6.35 7.31 4.82
CA ILE A 84 -7.67 7.13 4.22
C ILE A 84 -8.34 8.49 4.00
N LEU A 85 -8.34 9.35 5.01
CA LEU A 85 -8.95 10.69 4.95
C LEU A 85 -8.24 11.62 3.97
N LYS A 86 -6.92 11.48 3.82
CA LYS A 86 -6.11 12.23 2.85
C LYS A 86 -6.46 11.87 1.41
N TYR A 87 -6.61 10.59 1.10
CA TYR A 87 -6.83 10.13 -0.28
C TYR A 87 -8.30 9.94 -0.64
N ARG A 88 -9.20 9.81 0.35
CA ARG A 88 -10.65 9.60 0.16
C ARG A 88 -10.96 8.56 -0.93
N PRO A 89 -10.48 7.31 -0.76
CA PRO A 89 -10.65 6.28 -1.78
C PRO A 89 -12.12 5.88 -1.91
N ASP A 90 -12.52 5.43 -3.08
CA ASP A 90 -13.83 4.80 -3.27
C ASP A 90 -13.82 3.34 -2.77
N VAL A 91 -12.64 2.70 -2.68
CA VAL A 91 -12.47 1.31 -2.20
C VAL A 91 -11.21 1.18 -1.34
N ILE A 92 -11.34 0.45 -0.24
CA ILE A 92 -10.21 -0.05 0.55
C ILE A 92 -10.12 -1.57 0.33
N ALA A 93 -8.97 -2.04 -0.15
CA ALA A 93 -8.70 -3.44 -0.47
C ALA A 93 -7.68 -4.05 0.50
#